data_AF-A0A2M9KMN6-F1
#
_entry.id   AF-A0A2M9KMN6-F1
#
_cell.length_a   1.000
_cell.length_b   1.000
_cell.length_c   1.000
_cell.angle_alpha   90.00
_cell.angle_beta   90.00
_cell.angle_gamma   90.00
#
_symmetry.space_group_name_H-M   'P 1'
#
loop_
_entity.id
_entity.type
_entity.pdbx_description
1 polymer ?
#
loop_
_entity_poly.entity_id
_entity_poly.type
_entity_poly.pdbx_seq_one_letter_code
_entity_poly.pdbx_strand_id
1 'polypeptide(L)'
;MSRIAQVIVLAPYADEVMEPLTRPDDTRSWQGCFEPLGLFVGGWVIEFNRMRPRSGLLRHLESLAWPHPESVQVLIHDEEDVCFGLWMMQEGVLTEVQLPGHRRFYTPAPATDEFPPEPGLLWRSETAVPGWIFTSRQDQRPAW
;
A
#
# COMPACT_ATOMS: atom_id res chain seq x y z
N MET A 1 -17.64 4.63 7.67
CA MET A 1 -16.64 4.13 8.63
C MET A 1 -15.27 4.63 8.20
N SER A 2 -14.39 4.97 9.15
CA SER A 2 -13.04 5.45 8.83
C SER A 2 -12.17 4.24 8.56
N ARG A 3 -11.90 3.95 7.28
CA ARG A 3 -11.05 2.84 6.86
C ARG A 3 -9.60 3.17 7.22
N ILE A 4 -9.03 2.46 8.20
CA ILE A 4 -7.63 2.63 8.60
C ILE A 4 -6.75 1.76 7.69
N ALA A 5 -5.63 2.30 7.25
CA ALA A 5 -4.63 1.51 6.54
C ALA A 5 -3.24 1.78 7.11
N GLN A 6 -2.50 0.72 7.35
CA GLN A 6 -1.11 0.76 7.81
C GLN A 6 -0.20 0.38 6.64
N VAL A 7 0.86 1.17 6.45
CA VAL A 7 1.91 0.90 5.48
C VAL A 7 3.24 0.82 6.21
N ILE A 8 3.96 -0.27 6.00
CA ILE A 8 5.30 -0.50 6.54
C ILE A 8 6.26 -0.62 5.36
N VAL A 9 7.34 0.14 5.38
CA VAL A 9 8.43 0.02 4.41
C VAL A 9 9.63 -0.58 5.13
N LEU A 10 10.15 -1.69 4.61
CA LEU A 10 11.42 -2.29 5.02
C LEU A 10 12.42 -2.08 3.88
N ALA A 11 13.49 -1.35 4.16
CA ALA A 11 14.49 -0.98 3.16
C ALA A 11 15.86 -0.78 3.83
N PRO A 12 16.78 -1.76 3.69
CA PRO A 12 18.13 -1.64 4.25
C PRO A 12 18.91 -0.45 3.69
N TYR A 13 19.59 0.27 4.58
CA TYR A 13 20.44 1.43 4.26
C TYR A 13 19.71 2.58 3.55
N ALA A 14 18.39 2.66 3.69
CA ALA A 14 17.56 3.65 3.01
C ALA A 14 17.27 4.90 3.84
N ASP A 15 18.02 5.15 4.92
CA ASP A 15 17.80 6.29 5.83
C ASP A 15 17.77 7.64 5.09
N GLU A 16 18.70 7.87 4.16
CA GLU A 16 18.73 9.11 3.37
C GLU A 16 17.53 9.26 2.44
N VAL A 17 17.01 8.15 1.92
CA VAL A 17 15.82 8.12 1.03
C VAL A 17 14.55 8.33 1.84
N MET A 18 14.48 7.77 3.05
CA MET A 18 13.30 7.83 3.92
C MET A 18 13.23 9.09 4.77
N GLU A 19 14.35 9.75 5.05
CA GLU A 19 14.38 10.93 5.92
C GLU A 19 13.49 12.10 5.43
N PRO A 20 13.38 12.41 4.13
CA PRO A 20 12.39 13.39 3.68
C PRO A 20 10.95 12.96 4.02
N LEU A 21 10.66 11.65 3.94
CA LEU A 21 9.33 11.08 4.15
C LEU A 21 8.90 11.08 5.63
N THR A 22 9.82 11.32 6.57
CA THR A 22 9.52 11.47 8.00
C THR A 22 9.06 12.88 8.37
N ARG A 23 9.03 13.80 7.39
CA ARG A 23 8.70 15.22 7.59
C ARG A 23 7.44 15.61 6.83
N PRO A 24 6.66 16.57 7.34
CA PRO A 24 5.51 17.11 6.63
C PRO A 24 5.94 17.76 5.32
N ASP A 25 5.15 17.54 4.27
CA ASP A 25 5.40 18.06 2.92
C ASP A 25 4.08 18.12 2.15
N ASP A 26 3.53 19.33 2.05
CA ASP A 26 2.25 19.59 1.41
C ASP A 26 2.31 19.50 -0.13
N THR A 27 3.50 19.27 -0.72
CA THR A 27 3.65 19.10 -2.17
C THR A 27 3.38 17.66 -2.63
N ARG A 28 3.26 16.71 -1.69
CA ARG A 28 2.98 15.30 -1.98
C ARG A 28 1.52 15.09 -2.34
N SER A 29 1.27 14.10 -3.19
CA SER A 29 -0.09 13.65 -3.50
C SER A 29 -0.77 12.91 -2.35
N TRP A 30 0.02 12.36 -1.43
CA TRP A 30 -0.40 11.67 -0.21
C TRP A 30 -0.05 12.51 1.02
N GLN A 31 -0.72 12.28 2.14
CA GLN A 31 -0.57 13.08 3.36
C GLN A 31 -0.14 12.23 4.55
N GLY A 32 0.84 12.73 5.30
CA GLY A 32 1.32 12.13 6.55
C GLY A 32 2.85 12.06 6.58
N CYS A 33 3.38 11.49 7.65
CA CYS A 33 4.81 11.30 7.86
C CYS A 33 5.07 9.86 8.26
N PHE A 34 6.14 9.28 7.71
CA PHE A 34 6.63 8.00 8.20
C PHE A 34 7.33 8.16 9.54
N GLU A 35 7.14 7.19 10.41
CA GLU A 35 7.85 7.07 11.68
C GLU A 35 8.85 5.91 11.61
N PRO A 36 10.12 6.11 12.03
CA PRO A 36 11.10 5.04 12.05
C PRO A 36 10.72 4.00 13.12
N LEU A 37 10.80 2.72 12.76
CA LEU A 37 10.55 1.58 13.66
C LEU A 37 11.77 1.22 14.52
N GLY A 38 12.91 1.90 14.35
CA GLY A 38 14.15 1.64 15.10
C GLY A 38 14.76 0.25 14.84
N LEU A 39 14.41 -0.38 13.72
CA LEU A 39 14.94 -1.69 13.33
C LEU A 39 16.34 -1.54 12.71
N PHE A 40 17.25 -2.45 13.06
CA PHE A 40 18.62 -2.48 12.50
C PHE A 40 18.64 -2.59 10.96
N VAL A 41 17.60 -3.16 10.37
CA VAL A 41 17.48 -3.40 8.93
C VAL A 41 16.84 -2.26 8.15
N GLY A 42 16.50 -1.13 8.79
CA GLY A 42 15.77 -0.02 8.17
C GLY A 42 14.28 -0.33 8.02
N GLY A 43 13.45 0.29 8.84
CA GLY A 43 12.00 0.09 8.83
C GLY A 43 11.25 1.35 9.22
N TRP A 44 10.16 1.63 8.52
CA TRP A 44 9.32 2.81 8.73
C TRP A 44 7.84 2.44 8.62
N VAL A 45 7.00 3.13 9.38
CA VAL A 45 5.55 2.91 9.39
C VAL A 45 4.81 4.23 9.20
N ILE A 46 3.65 4.17 8.55
CA ILE A 46 2.67 5.25 8.50
C ILE A 46 1.27 4.66 8.58
N GLU A 47 0.36 5.39 9.22
CA GLU A 47 -1.05 5.05 9.29
C GLU A 47 -1.90 6.13 8.61
N PHE A 48 -2.79 5.69 7.73
CA PHE A 48 -3.73 6.56 7.04
C PHE A 48 -5.11 6.40 7.64
N ASN A 49 -5.67 7.52 8.07
CA ASN A 49 -7.09 7.62 8.38
C ASN A 49 -7.83 8.01 7.09
N ARG A 50 -8.64 7.09 6.55
CA ARG A 50 -9.40 7.22 5.28
C ARG A 50 -8.54 7.01 4.02
N MET A 51 -9.22 6.80 2.89
CA MET A 51 -8.58 6.41 1.62
C MET A 51 -7.93 7.56 0.84
N ARG A 52 -8.49 8.79 0.87
CA ARG A 52 -7.93 9.90 0.07
C ARG A 52 -6.49 10.29 0.46
N PRO A 53 -6.12 10.34 1.76
CA PRO A 53 -4.75 10.68 2.16
C PRO A 53 -3.65 9.74 1.66
N ARG A 54 -3.95 8.49 1.28
CA ARG A 54 -2.95 7.53 0.79
C ARG A 54 -2.73 7.54 -0.73
N SER A 55 -3.54 8.26 -1.50
CA SER A 55 -3.50 8.20 -2.97
C SER A 55 -2.16 8.67 -3.55
N GLY A 56 -1.51 7.82 -4.35
CA GLY A 56 -0.24 8.10 -5.01
C GLY A 56 0.99 7.79 -4.14
N LEU A 57 0.82 7.21 -2.96
CA LEU A 57 1.92 6.75 -2.12
C LEU A 57 2.76 5.68 -2.82
N LEU A 58 2.15 4.64 -3.41
CA LEU A 58 2.94 3.58 -4.06
C LEU A 58 3.74 4.16 -5.22
N ARG A 59 3.13 4.99 -6.06
CA ARG A 59 3.84 5.71 -7.14
C ARG A 59 4.99 6.57 -6.61
N HIS A 60 4.79 7.26 -5.49
CA HIS A 60 5.86 8.04 -4.88
C HIS A 60 7.01 7.11 -4.47
N LEU A 61 6.73 6.02 -3.76
CA LEU A 61 7.74 5.05 -3.33
C LEU A 61 8.47 4.40 -4.52
N GLU A 62 7.78 4.12 -5.62
CA GLU A 62 8.39 3.63 -6.87
C GLU A 62 9.41 4.62 -7.46
N SER A 63 9.15 5.93 -7.34
CA SER A 63 10.01 6.97 -7.90
C SER A 63 11.29 7.23 -7.09
N LEU A 64 11.38 6.70 -5.88
CA LEU A 64 12.54 6.92 -5.01
C LEU A 64 13.76 6.17 -5.53
N ALA A 65 14.92 6.82 -5.44
CA ALA A 65 16.20 6.24 -5.82
C ALA A 65 16.73 5.31 -4.71
N TRP A 66 16.08 4.16 -4.55
CA TRP A 66 16.46 3.17 -3.54
C TRP A 66 17.90 2.67 -3.75
N PRO A 67 18.73 2.57 -2.68
CA PRO A 67 20.08 2.02 -2.79
C PRO A 67 20.11 0.55 -3.25
N HIS A 68 19.14 -0.22 -2.75
CA HIS A 68 18.96 -1.65 -3.02
C HIS A 68 17.48 -1.94 -3.34
N PRO A 69 16.99 -1.57 -4.55
CA PRO A 69 15.58 -1.72 -4.91
C PRO A 69 15.06 -3.15 -4.69
N GLU A 70 15.88 -4.16 -5.01
CA GLU A 70 15.55 -5.58 -4.85
C GLU A 70 15.29 -6.02 -3.40
N SER A 71 15.73 -5.22 -2.43
CA SER A 71 15.54 -5.46 -1.01
C SER A 71 14.35 -4.71 -0.41
N VAL A 72 13.72 -3.80 -1.17
CA VAL A 72 12.59 -2.99 -0.71
C VAL A 72 11.33 -3.85 -0.61
N GLN A 73 10.75 -3.88 0.59
CA GLN A 73 9.48 -4.53 0.86
C GLN A 73 8.51 -3.49 1.42
N VAL A 74 7.35 -3.36 0.79
CA VAL A 74 6.27 -2.51 1.25
C VAL A 74 5.12 -3.41 1.68
N LEU A 75 4.86 -3.46 2.97
CA LEU A 75 3.75 -4.19 3.55
C LEU A 75 2.58 -3.24 3.73
N ILE A 76 1.41 -3.66 3.26
CA ILE A 76 0.19 -2.84 3.37
C ILE A 76 -0.91 -3.68 3.99
N HIS A 77 -1.52 -3.16 5.04
CA HIS A 77 -2.70 -3.74 5.68
C HIS A 77 -3.78 -2.70 5.75
N ASP A 78 -4.90 -2.99 5.10
CA ASP A 78 -6.14 -2.26 5.30
C ASP A 78 -6.97 -2.96 6.40
N GLU A 79 -7.77 -2.23 7.17
CA GLU A 79 -8.49 -2.78 8.34
C GLU A 79 -9.33 -4.03 8.06
N GLU A 80 -9.77 -4.20 6.81
CA GLU A 80 -10.58 -5.33 6.35
C GLU A 80 -9.74 -6.48 5.76
N ASP A 81 -8.43 -6.31 5.57
CA ASP A 81 -7.52 -7.35 5.09
C ASP A 81 -7.29 -8.43 6.17
N VAL A 82 -7.25 -9.70 5.76
CA VAL A 82 -6.96 -10.82 6.70
C VAL A 82 -5.49 -10.88 7.13
N CYS A 83 -4.60 -10.24 6.37
CA CYS A 83 -3.17 -10.13 6.62
C CYS A 83 -2.56 -9.00 5.77
N PHE A 84 -1.31 -8.63 6.04
CA PHE A 84 -0.58 -7.69 5.18
C PHE A 84 -0.39 -8.26 3.78
N GLY A 85 -0.71 -7.47 2.76
CA GLY A 85 -0.17 -7.68 1.42
C GLY A 85 1.30 -7.26 1.38
N LEU A 86 2.06 -7.85 0.44
CA LEU A 86 3.48 -7.58 0.23
C LEU A 86 3.67 -7.03 -1.17
N TRP A 87 4.32 -5.88 -1.29
CA TRP A 87 4.80 -5.31 -2.54
C TRP A 87 6.32 -5.32 -2.53
N MET A 88 6.92 -5.70 -3.64
CA MET A 88 8.37 -5.62 -3.84
C MET A 88 8.66 -4.93 -5.16
N MET A 89 9.82 -4.27 -5.24
CA MET A 89 10.28 -3.68 -6.50
C MET A 89 10.59 -4.80 -7.50
N GLN A 90 9.92 -4.78 -8.64
CA GLN A 90 10.18 -5.64 -9.80
C GLN A 90 10.27 -4.74 -11.03
N GLU A 91 11.38 -4.80 -11.75
CA GLU A 91 11.59 -3.99 -12.97
C GLU A 91 11.35 -2.47 -12.77
N GLY A 92 11.62 -1.96 -11.56
CA GLY A 92 11.46 -0.54 -11.21
C GLY A 92 10.06 -0.13 -10.76
N VAL A 93 9.13 -1.07 -10.58
CA VAL A 93 7.77 -0.81 -10.10
C VAL A 93 7.42 -1.67 -8.88
N LEU A 94 6.57 -1.16 -7.99
CA LEU A 94 6.11 -1.88 -6.79
C LEU A 94 4.99 -2.83 -7.19
N THR A 95 5.34 -4.11 -7.26
CA THR A 95 4.41 -5.17 -7.67
C THR A 95 3.96 -5.97 -6.46
N GLU A 96 2.64 -6.17 -6.31
CA GLU A 96 2.11 -7.04 -5.26
C GLU A 96 2.55 -8.49 -5.51
N VAL A 97 3.21 -9.07 -4.51
CA VAL A 97 3.62 -10.46 -4.49
C VAL A 97 2.43 -11.31 -4.07
N GLN A 98 2.07 -12.28 -4.92
CA GLN A 98 0.98 -13.20 -4.62
C GLN A 98 1.36 -14.14 -3.47
N LEU A 99 0.67 -13.98 -2.34
CA LEU A 99 0.85 -14.82 -1.16
C LEU A 99 0.11 -16.16 -1.34
N PRO A 100 0.77 -17.31 -1.10
CA PRO A 100 0.09 -18.61 -1.16
C PRO A 100 -1.18 -18.65 -0.30
N GLY A 101 -2.25 -19.18 -0.86
CA GLY A 101 -3.54 -19.28 -0.18
C GLY A 101 -4.32 -17.97 -0.05
N HIS A 102 -3.83 -16.85 -0.59
CA HIS A 102 -4.51 -15.55 -0.52
C HIS A 102 -4.74 -14.98 -1.93
N ARG A 103 -5.77 -14.15 -2.05
CA ARG A 103 -6.10 -13.42 -3.28
C ARG A 103 -6.64 -12.04 -2.92
N ARG A 104 -6.30 -11.04 -3.71
CA ARG A 104 -6.87 -9.70 -3.60
C ARG A 104 -8.17 -9.61 -4.40
N PHE A 105 -9.21 -9.11 -3.74
CA PHE A 105 -10.54 -8.92 -4.30
C PHE A 105 -10.85 -7.43 -4.38
N TYR A 106 -11.36 -6.96 -5.51
CA TYR A 106 -11.71 -5.55 -5.68
C TYR A 106 -13.22 -5.39 -5.67
N THR A 107 -13.68 -4.31 -5.04
CA THR A 107 -15.06 -3.85 -5.14
C THR A 107 -15.29 -3.21 -6.51
N PRO A 108 -16.56 -3.10 -6.96
CA PRO A 108 -16.88 -2.39 -8.18
C PRO A 108 -16.32 -0.97 -8.19
N ALA A 109 -15.82 -0.53 -9.34
CA ALA A 109 -15.47 0.88 -9.53
C ALA A 109 -16.67 1.76 -9.14
N PRO A 110 -16.45 2.82 -8.34
CA PRO A 110 -17.50 3.79 -8.05
C PRO A 110 -18.02 4.40 -9.36
N ALA A 111 -19.30 4.80 -9.38
CA ALA A 111 -19.95 5.35 -10.58
C ALA A 111 -19.35 6.70 -11.03
N THR A 112 -18.52 7.33 -10.20
CA THR A 112 -17.87 8.63 -10.44
C THR A 112 -16.40 8.58 -10.04
N ASP A 113 -15.59 9.44 -10.66
CA ASP A 113 -14.17 9.62 -10.32
C ASP A 113 -13.92 10.39 -9.02
N GLU A 114 -14.99 10.74 -8.28
CA GLU A 114 -14.91 11.52 -7.05
C GLU A 114 -14.15 10.78 -5.93
N PHE A 115 -14.11 9.45 -5.99
CA PHE A 115 -13.45 8.60 -5.01
C PHE A 115 -12.26 7.86 -5.64
N PRO A 116 -11.12 7.81 -4.93
CA PRO A 116 -10.01 6.97 -5.37
C PRO A 116 -10.47 5.50 -5.40
N PRO A 117 -9.90 4.69 -6.31
CA PRO A 117 -10.14 3.26 -6.34
C PRO A 117 -9.84 2.62 -4.98
N GLU A 118 -10.65 1.64 -4.60
CA GLU A 118 -10.42 0.89 -3.36
C GLU A 118 -9.20 -0.04 -3.52
N PRO A 119 -8.38 -0.23 -2.48
CA PRO A 119 -7.16 -1.05 -2.50
C PRO A 119 -7.40 -2.54 -2.69
N GLY A 120 -8.66 -2.93 -2.88
CA GLY A 120 -9.11 -4.29 -2.75
C GLY A 120 -8.94 -4.83 -1.33
N LEU A 121 -9.21 -6.13 -1.19
CA LEU A 121 -9.25 -6.86 0.05
C LEU A 121 -8.45 -8.13 -0.13
N LEU A 122 -7.41 -8.28 0.67
CA LEU A 122 -6.64 -9.52 0.73
C LEU A 122 -7.41 -10.52 1.58
N TRP A 123 -7.79 -11.63 0.97
CA TRP A 123 -8.61 -12.66 1.60
C TRP A 123 -8.07 -14.06 1.34
N ARG A 124 -8.42 -15.00 2.21
CA ARG A 124 -8.05 -16.42 2.05
C ARG A 124 -8.85 -17.04 0.91
N SER A 125 -8.15 -17.76 0.03
CA SER A 125 -8.72 -18.40 -1.16
C SER A 125 -9.69 -19.54 -0.84
N GLU A 126 -9.51 -20.20 0.31
CA GLU A 126 -10.32 -21.35 0.71
C GLU A 126 -11.63 -20.97 1.42
N THR A 127 -11.72 -19.74 1.92
CA THR A 127 -12.95 -19.21 2.52
C THR A 127 -13.92 -18.77 1.44
N ALA A 128 -15.21 -19.02 1.68
CA ALA A 128 -16.26 -18.47 0.85
C ALA A 128 -16.09 -16.94 0.73
N VAL A 129 -15.99 -16.47 -0.51
CA VAL A 129 -15.90 -15.05 -0.82
C VAL A 129 -17.21 -14.40 -0.31
N PRO A 130 -17.15 -13.36 0.54
CA PRO A 130 -18.34 -12.66 0.96
C PRO A 130 -19.17 -12.19 -0.24
N GLY A 131 -20.50 -12.36 -0.18
CA GLY A 131 -21.39 -12.10 -1.33
C GLY A 131 -21.45 -10.65 -1.82
N TRP A 132 -20.81 -9.71 -1.12
CA TRP A 132 -20.66 -8.31 -1.50
C TRP A 132 -19.39 -8.02 -2.32
N ILE A 133 -18.52 -9.02 -2.53
CA ILE A 133 -17.33 -8.91 -3.38
C ILE A 133 -17.73 -9.26 -4.82
N PHE A 134 -17.64 -8.26 -5.71
CA PHE A 134 -18.05 -8.39 -7.10
C PHE A 134 -16.82 -8.39 -8.02
N THR A 135 -16.39 -9.57 -8.47
CA THR A 135 -15.23 -9.74 -9.37
C THR A 135 -15.47 -9.20 -10.79
N SER A 136 -16.72 -8.93 -11.17
CA SER A 136 -17.09 -8.56 -12.54
C SER A 136 -16.98 -7.06 -12.88
N ARG A 137 -16.60 -6.21 -11.92
CA ARG A 137 -16.53 -4.74 -12.10
C ARG A 137 -15.30 -4.09 -11.46
N GLN A 138 -14.16 -4.78 -11.46
CA GLN A 138 -12.95 -4.25 -10.83
C GLN A 138 -12.56 -2.88 -11.40
N ASP A 139 -12.30 -1.91 -10.51
CA ASP A 139 -11.70 -0.64 -10.90
C ASP A 139 -10.28 -0.89 -11.44
N GLN A 140 -10.00 -0.39 -12.64
CA GLN A 140 -8.70 -0.57 -13.30
C GLN A 140 -7.69 0.51 -12.87
N ARG A 141 -8.13 1.53 -12.12
CA ARG A 141 -7.27 2.61 -11.62
C ARG A 141 -6.45 2.11 -10.41
N PRO A 142 -5.17 2.50 -10.27
CA PRO A 142 -4.34 2.11 -9.12
C PRO A 142 -4.85 2.74 -7.83
N ALA A 143 -5.08 1.91 -6.81
CA ALA A 143 -5.61 2.28 -5.49
C ALA A 143 -4.62 2.91 -4.51
N TRP A 144 -3.36 2.96 -4.89
CA TRP A 144 -2.26 3.41 -4.07
C TRP A 144 -1.31 4.29 -4.85
#